data_AF-A0A6S7ITT4-F1
#
_entry.id   AF-A0A6S7ITT4-F1
#
_cell.length_a   1.000
_cell.length_b   1.000
_cell.length_c   1.000
_cell.angle_alpha   90.00
_cell.angle_beta   90.00
_cell.angle_gamma   90.00
#
_symmetry.space_group_name_H-M   'P 1'
#
loop_
_entity.id
_entity.type
_entity.pdbx_description
1 polymer ?
#
loop_
_entity_poly.entity_id
_entity_poly.type
_entity_poly.pdbx_seq_one_letter_code
_entity_poly.pdbx_strand_id
1 'polypeptide(L)'
;KDLEKAGFFLQQGLAEDEKGRKDEAIPLYTDAAEICLKACRGLEDEDLKKKLQSLAIQAVERAEAIKGQSPTKKNAPSLPSPSVSTTGQSKGKKATLTSKELEVLKKTSFINGKKYLPWLDVDIYEKFGYLDVFSDSDGDLPLSVKQKERFAKWVSGRFRVQ
;
A
#
# COMPACT_ATOMS: atom_id res chain seq x y z
N LYS A 1 -11.53 13.14 -19.97
CA LYS A 1 -11.36 12.87 -18.52
C LYS A 1 -11.69 11.44 -18.15
N ASP A 2 -12.95 10.98 -18.18
CA ASP A 2 -13.27 9.60 -17.73
C ASP A 2 -12.71 8.51 -18.66
N LEU A 3 -12.75 8.73 -19.98
CA LEU A 3 -12.15 7.83 -20.98
C LEU A 3 -10.63 7.69 -20.84
N GLU A 4 -9.91 8.80 -20.65
CA GLU A 4 -8.45 8.79 -20.45
C GLU A 4 -8.07 8.08 -19.15
N LYS A 5 -8.87 8.30 -18.10
CA LYS A 5 -8.70 7.64 -16.81
C LYS A 5 -8.94 6.13 -16.91
N ALA A 6 -9.99 5.70 -17.60
CA ALA A 6 -10.24 4.28 -17.87
C ALA A 6 -9.09 3.63 -18.65
N GLY A 7 -8.57 4.32 -19.68
CA GLY A 7 -7.42 3.85 -20.46
C GLY A 7 -6.16 3.67 -19.61
N PHE A 8 -5.88 4.62 -18.71
CA PHE A 8 -4.76 4.53 -17.78
C PHE A 8 -4.85 3.30 -16.86
N PHE A 9 -6.02 3.07 -16.25
CA PHE A 9 -6.21 1.91 -15.36
C PHE A 9 -6.09 0.57 -16.10
N LEU A 10 -6.56 0.49 -17.34
CA LEU A 10 -6.39 -0.70 -18.17
C LEU A 10 -4.92 -0.96 -18.50
N GLN A 11 -4.18 0.07 -18.93
CA GLN A 11 -2.77 -0.06 -19.24
C GLN A 11 -1.96 -0.46 -18.00
N GLN A 12 -2.28 0.12 -16.84
CA GLN A 12 -1.66 -0.24 -15.58
C GLN A 12 -2.01 -1.68 -15.19
N GLY A 13 -3.29 -2.08 -15.30
CA GLY A 13 -3.75 -3.44 -15.03
C GLY A 13 -3.04 -4.48 -15.89
N LEU A 14 -2.83 -4.20 -17.18
CA LEU A 14 -2.05 -5.05 -18.10
C LEU A 14 -0.59 -5.18 -17.67
N ALA A 15 0.06 -4.08 -17.32
CA ALA A 15 1.44 -4.11 -16.86
C ALA A 15 1.62 -4.90 -15.56
N GLU A 16 0.65 -4.84 -14.64
CA GLU A 16 0.69 -5.59 -13.38
C GLU A 16 0.37 -7.08 -13.57
N ASP A 17 -0.52 -7.38 -14.52
CA ASP A 17 -0.84 -8.74 -14.94
C ASP A 17 0.35 -9.44 -15.62
N GLU A 18 1.08 -8.75 -16.51
CA GLU A 18 2.32 -9.25 -17.12
C GLU A 18 3.42 -9.53 -16.07
N LYS A 19 3.50 -8.70 -15.03
CA LYS A 19 4.43 -8.91 -13.90
C LYS A 19 4.00 -10.04 -12.96
N GLY A 20 2.84 -10.65 -13.18
CA GLY A 20 2.28 -11.71 -12.34
C GLY A 20 1.71 -11.22 -11.01
N ARG A 21 1.57 -9.90 -10.81
CA ARG A 21 0.98 -9.30 -9.60
C ARG A 21 -0.54 -9.27 -9.71
N LYS A 22 -1.11 -10.48 -9.73
CA LYS A 22 -2.55 -10.75 -9.89
C LYS A 22 -3.40 -10.00 -8.85
N ASP A 23 -2.90 -9.85 -7.63
CA ASP A 23 -3.59 -9.17 -6.53
C ASP A 23 -3.76 -7.66 -6.73
N GLU A 24 -2.87 -7.03 -7.50
CA GLU A 24 -2.91 -5.60 -7.84
C GLU A 24 -3.63 -5.37 -9.19
N ALA A 25 -3.53 -6.32 -10.12
CA ALA A 25 -4.20 -6.24 -11.43
C ALA A 25 -5.74 -6.30 -11.34
N ILE A 26 -6.29 -7.16 -10.46
CA ILE A 26 -7.76 -7.32 -10.31
C ILE A 26 -8.48 -6.00 -9.97
N PRO A 27 -8.08 -5.23 -8.93
CA PRO A 27 -8.76 -3.97 -8.63
C PRO A 27 -8.62 -2.94 -9.76
N LEU A 28 -7.48 -2.89 -10.45
CA LEU A 28 -7.27 -1.98 -11.60
C LEU A 28 -8.24 -2.27 -12.77
N TYR A 29 -8.46 -3.54 -13.09
CA TYR A 29 -9.45 -3.93 -14.10
C TYR A 29 -10.89 -3.64 -13.66
N THR A 30 -11.19 -3.81 -12.36
CA THR A 30 -12.52 -3.53 -11.80
C THR A 30 -12.82 -2.02 -11.85
N ASP A 31 -11.86 -1.19 -11.46
CA ASP A 31 -11.97 0.28 -11.50
C ASP A 31 -12.12 0.78 -12.95
N ALA A 32 -11.37 0.21 -13.90
CA ALA A 32 -11.50 0.54 -15.30
C ALA A 32 -12.91 0.22 -15.84
N ALA A 33 -13.46 -0.96 -15.51
CA ALA A 33 -14.81 -1.35 -15.92
C ALA A 33 -15.87 -0.42 -15.34
N GLU A 34 -15.74 -0.02 -14.07
CA GLU A 34 -16.68 0.91 -13.43
C GLU A 34 -16.66 2.28 -14.11
N ILE A 35 -15.48 2.79 -14.45
CA ILE A 35 -15.33 4.09 -15.15
C ILE A 35 -15.91 4.00 -16.57
N CYS A 36 -15.67 2.91 -17.29
CA CYS A 36 -16.27 2.67 -18.61
C CYS A 36 -17.80 2.67 -18.52
N LEU A 37 -18.39 1.98 -17.54
CA LEU A 37 -19.85 1.95 -17.35
C LEU A 37 -20.42 3.30 -16.93
N LYS A 38 -19.68 4.10 -16.12
CA LYS A 38 -20.06 5.47 -15.78
C LYS A 38 -20.05 6.38 -17.01
N ALA A 39 -19.01 6.29 -17.83
CA ALA A 39 -18.89 7.06 -19.06
C ALA A 39 -19.97 6.69 -20.10
N CYS A 40 -20.38 5.42 -20.18
CA CYS A 40 -21.49 4.98 -21.03
C CYS A 40 -22.85 5.64 -20.72
N ARG A 41 -23.04 6.17 -19.50
CA ARG A 41 -24.30 6.85 -19.11
C ARG A 41 -24.40 8.28 -19.65
N GLY A 42 -23.28 8.90 -20.01
CA GLY A 42 -23.22 10.29 -20.49
C GLY A 42 -22.91 10.42 -21.98
N LEU A 43 -22.76 9.32 -22.71
CA LEU A 43 -22.48 9.31 -24.15
C LEU A 43 -23.76 9.14 -24.95
N GLU A 44 -23.98 10.02 -25.93
CA GLU A 44 -25.10 9.93 -26.89
C GLU A 44 -24.77 9.02 -28.09
N ASP A 45 -23.48 8.82 -28.36
CA ASP A 45 -23.01 7.98 -29.46
C ASP A 45 -23.09 6.50 -29.08
N GLU A 46 -24.03 5.79 -29.71
CA GLU A 46 -24.28 4.37 -29.48
C GLU A 46 -23.14 3.46 -29.96
N ASP A 47 -22.36 3.85 -30.96
CA ASP A 47 -21.22 3.06 -31.43
C ASP A 47 -20.02 3.17 -30.46
N LEU A 48 -19.77 4.36 -29.92
CA LEU A 48 -18.79 4.55 -28.86
C LEU A 48 -19.20 3.83 -27.57
N LYS A 49 -20.49 3.87 -27.23
CA LYS A 49 -21.04 3.18 -26.05
C LYS A 49 -20.90 1.67 -26.14
N LYS A 50 -21.17 1.06 -27.30
CA LYS A 50 -20.95 -0.38 -27.54
C LYS A 50 -19.48 -0.76 -27.39
N LYS A 51 -18.56 0.03 -27.93
CA LYS A 51 -17.10 -0.19 -27.78
C LYS A 51 -16.66 -0.10 -26.32
N LEU A 52 -17.21 0.86 -25.58
CA LEU A 52 -16.87 1.05 -24.17
C LEU A 52 -17.46 -0.03 -23.27
N GLN A 53 -18.67 -0.53 -23.61
CA GLN A 53 -19.26 -1.70 -22.99
C GLN A 53 -18.46 -2.98 -23.28
N SER A 54 -18.02 -3.21 -24.53
CA SER A 54 -17.20 -4.38 -24.86
C SER A 54 -15.87 -4.36 -24.11
N LEU A 55 -15.29 -3.18 -23.96
CA LEU A 55 -14.04 -2.97 -23.24
C LEU A 55 -14.20 -3.17 -21.72
N ALA A 56 -15.35 -2.77 -21.14
CA ALA A 56 -15.69 -3.09 -19.76
C ALA A 56 -15.88 -4.59 -19.53
N ILE A 57 -16.55 -5.29 -20.46
CA ILE A 57 -16.73 -6.75 -20.40
C ILE A 57 -15.38 -7.46 -20.44
N GLN A 58 -14.50 -7.07 -21.36
CA GLN A 58 -13.15 -7.64 -21.47
C GLN A 58 -12.33 -7.44 -20.19
N ALA A 59 -12.43 -6.26 -19.55
CA ALA A 59 -11.75 -5.99 -18.29
C ALA A 59 -12.24 -6.93 -17.17
N VAL A 60 -13.55 -7.15 -17.07
CA VAL A 60 -14.16 -8.07 -16.09
C VAL A 60 -13.77 -9.52 -16.37
N GLU A 61 -13.90 -9.99 -17.62
CA GLU A 61 -13.50 -11.34 -18.02
C GLU A 61 -12.03 -11.62 -17.69
N ARG A 62 -11.15 -10.64 -17.94
CA ARG A 62 -9.73 -10.77 -17.58
C ARG A 62 -9.55 -10.88 -16.07
N ALA A 63 -10.22 -10.03 -15.29
CA ALA A 63 -10.17 -10.08 -13.82
C ALA A 63 -10.66 -11.44 -13.27
N GLU A 64 -11.74 -11.99 -13.84
CA GLU A 64 -12.27 -13.31 -13.49
C GLU A 64 -11.31 -14.44 -13.87
N ALA A 65 -10.70 -14.38 -15.07
CA ALA A 65 -9.70 -15.34 -15.50
C ALA A 65 -8.46 -15.33 -14.59
N ILE A 66 -8.02 -14.16 -14.12
CA ILE A 66 -6.93 -14.03 -13.16
C ILE A 66 -7.30 -14.72 -11.84
N LYS A 67 -8.53 -14.52 -11.37
CA LYS A 67 -9.06 -15.11 -10.13
C LYS A 67 -9.25 -16.63 -10.22
N GLY A 68 -9.60 -17.16 -11.41
CA GLY A 68 -9.79 -18.59 -11.67
C GLY A 68 -8.49 -19.40 -11.85
N GLN A 69 -7.35 -18.73 -12.06
CA GLN A 69 -6.05 -19.37 -12.32
C GLN A 69 -5.18 -19.61 -11.07
N SER A 70 -5.71 -19.56 -9.84
CA SER A 70 -4.93 -19.90 -8.65
C SER A 70 -4.56 -21.40 -8.67
N PRO A 71 -3.28 -21.80 -8.79
CA PRO A 71 -2.90 -23.19 -8.65
C PRO A 71 -2.74 -23.53 -7.17
N THR A 72 -3.45 -24.57 -6.73
CA THR A 72 -3.09 -25.35 -5.56
C THR A 72 -1.66 -25.90 -5.71
N LYS A 73 -0.85 -25.71 -4.64
CA LYS A 73 0.35 -26.48 -4.22
C LYS A 73 1.23 -27.13 -5.31
N LYS A 74 2.50 -26.70 -5.43
CA LYS A 74 3.64 -27.57 -5.77
C LYS A 74 4.85 -27.28 -4.88
N ASN A 75 5.35 -28.34 -4.25
CA ASN A 75 6.59 -28.42 -3.47
C ASN A 75 7.83 -28.29 -4.38
N ALA A 76 8.88 -27.59 -3.93
CA ALA A 76 10.28 -27.89 -4.24
C ALA A 76 11.22 -27.21 -3.22
N PRO A 77 12.43 -27.77 -2.94
CA PRO A 77 13.18 -27.50 -1.72
C PRO A 77 14.32 -26.47 -1.83
N SER A 78 14.50 -25.74 -0.71
CA SER A 78 15.71 -25.12 -0.11
C SER A 78 16.85 -24.49 -0.94
N LEU A 79 17.16 -23.24 -0.60
CA LEU A 79 18.53 -22.72 -0.40
C LEU A 79 18.50 -21.73 0.79
N PRO A 80 19.43 -21.80 1.77
CA PRO A 80 19.49 -20.83 2.84
C PRO A 80 20.29 -19.60 2.38
N SER A 81 19.68 -18.42 2.42
CA SER A 81 20.39 -17.14 2.38
C SER A 81 20.08 -16.35 3.66
N PRO A 82 21.08 -15.66 4.24
CA PRO A 82 20.94 -15.02 5.54
C PRO A 82 20.10 -13.74 5.44
N SER A 83 19.03 -13.72 6.24
CA SER A 83 18.65 -12.61 7.11
C SER A 83 18.75 -11.18 6.55
N VAL A 84 17.72 -10.74 5.82
CA VAL A 84 17.24 -9.36 5.96
C VAL A 84 15.71 -9.44 6.02
N SER A 85 15.18 -9.31 7.23
CA SER A 85 13.75 -9.20 7.51
C SER A 85 13.21 -7.88 6.93
N THR A 86 12.94 -7.90 5.62
CA THR A 86 12.12 -6.89 4.96
C THR A 86 10.72 -7.48 4.88
N THR A 87 9.89 -7.19 5.87
CA THR A 87 8.49 -7.60 5.92
C THR A 87 7.69 -6.70 4.96
N GLY A 88 7.89 -6.90 3.66
CA GLY A 88 7.05 -6.35 2.60
C GLY A 88 6.17 -7.46 2.05
N GLN A 89 4.88 -7.40 2.38
CA GLN A 89 3.74 -8.06 1.72
C GLN A 89 3.97 -9.43 1.06
N SER A 90 3.57 -10.49 1.76
CA SER A 90 3.09 -11.71 1.12
C SER A 90 1.59 -11.87 1.42
N LYS A 91 0.74 -11.53 0.45
CA LYS A 91 -0.62 -12.08 0.35
C LYS A 91 -0.49 -13.59 0.11
N GLY A 92 -0.32 -14.34 1.19
CA GLY A 92 -0.06 -15.77 1.11
C GLY A 92 0.47 -16.30 2.44
N LYS A 93 -0.42 -16.96 3.19
CA LYS A 93 -0.20 -17.56 4.52
C LYS A 93 -0.02 -16.53 5.62
N LYS A 94 -1.06 -16.37 6.47
CA LYS A 94 -0.83 -15.93 7.86
C LYS A 94 0.25 -16.86 8.40
N ALA A 95 1.44 -16.34 8.68
CA ALA A 95 2.43 -17.10 9.42
C ALA A 95 1.72 -17.63 10.65
N THR A 96 1.63 -18.95 10.80
CA THR A 96 1.02 -19.59 11.96
C THR A 96 1.98 -19.37 13.12
N LEU A 97 1.96 -18.16 13.67
CA LEU A 97 2.72 -17.77 14.83
C LEU A 97 2.35 -18.74 15.96
N THR A 98 3.37 -19.27 16.61
CA THR A 98 3.20 -20.11 17.79
C THR A 98 2.55 -19.28 18.91
N SER A 99 1.91 -19.96 19.86
CA SER A 99 1.32 -19.30 21.02
C SER A 99 2.34 -18.44 21.78
N LYS A 100 3.60 -18.89 21.86
CA LYS A 100 4.70 -18.16 22.50
C LYS A 100 5.03 -16.88 21.74
N GLU A 101 5.15 -16.93 20.42
CA GLU A 101 5.43 -15.74 19.59
C GLU A 101 4.28 -14.75 19.66
N LEU A 102 3.02 -15.21 19.66
CA LEU A 102 1.84 -14.37 19.86
C LEU A 102 1.87 -13.68 21.23
N GLU A 103 2.30 -14.36 22.28
CA GLU A 103 2.44 -13.77 23.62
C GLU A 103 3.54 -12.70 23.66
N VAL A 104 4.69 -12.98 23.04
CA VAL A 104 5.76 -11.99 22.88
C VAL A 104 5.25 -10.76 22.15
N LEU A 105 4.62 -10.94 20.98
CA LEU A 105 4.02 -9.86 20.20
C LEU A 105 3.02 -9.03 21.01
N LYS A 106 2.15 -9.68 21.79
CA LYS A 106 1.20 -8.99 22.66
C LYS A 106 1.91 -8.12 23.69
N LYS A 107 2.96 -8.64 24.34
CA LYS A 107 3.73 -7.90 25.35
C LYS A 107 4.52 -6.74 24.72
N THR A 108 5.22 -6.98 23.62
CA THR A 108 6.08 -5.99 22.96
C THR A 108 5.31 -4.97 22.12
N SER A 109 4.02 -5.22 21.82
CA SER A 109 3.16 -4.26 21.11
C SER A 109 2.85 -3.00 21.92
N PHE A 110 3.11 -2.99 23.23
CA PHE A 110 2.90 -1.81 24.08
C PHE A 110 4.23 -1.11 24.35
N ILE A 111 4.38 0.11 23.85
CA ILE A 111 5.57 0.95 24.04
C ILE A 111 5.09 2.29 24.60
N ASN A 112 5.65 2.72 25.74
CA ASN A 112 5.27 3.98 26.40
C ASN A 112 3.75 4.12 26.67
N GLY A 113 3.09 3.02 27.04
CA GLY A 113 1.63 2.98 27.26
C GLY A 113 0.80 3.04 25.96
N LYS A 114 1.44 3.13 24.80
CA LYS A 114 0.78 3.14 23.49
C LYS A 114 0.84 1.77 22.86
N LYS A 115 -0.30 1.29 22.35
CA LYS A 115 -0.40 0.04 21.61
C LYS A 115 -0.07 0.28 20.15
N TYR A 116 0.96 -0.36 19.65
CA TYR A 116 1.36 -0.34 18.25
C TYR A 116 0.78 -1.56 17.54
N LEU A 117 -0.03 -1.31 16.52
CA LEU A 117 -0.57 -2.36 15.66
C LEU A 117 0.47 -2.75 14.61
N PRO A 118 0.41 -3.99 14.08
CA PRO A 118 1.12 -4.33 12.86
C PRO A 118 0.70 -3.39 11.73
N TRP A 119 1.58 -3.21 10.75
CA TRP A 119 1.26 -2.45 9.55
C TRP A 119 0.02 -3.03 8.86
N LEU A 120 -1.01 -2.20 8.70
CA LEU A 120 -2.27 -2.53 8.06
C LEU A 120 -2.28 -1.99 6.64
N ASP A 121 -3.03 -2.63 5.74
CA ASP A 121 -3.14 -2.16 4.35
C ASP A 121 -3.76 -0.75 4.25
N VAL A 122 -4.52 -0.32 5.27
CA VAL A 122 -5.06 1.04 5.34
C VAL A 122 -3.96 2.08 5.60
N ASP A 123 -2.87 1.70 6.26
CA ASP A 123 -1.74 2.58 6.60
C ASP A 123 -0.99 3.06 5.34
N ILE A 124 -1.12 2.34 4.21
CA ILE A 124 -0.60 2.76 2.89
C ILE A 124 -1.18 4.12 2.49
N TYR A 125 -2.45 4.33 2.82
CA TYR A 125 -3.23 5.49 2.39
C TYR A 125 -3.33 6.55 3.50
N GLU A 126 -2.66 6.34 4.63
CA GLU A 126 -2.61 7.32 5.70
C GLU A 126 -1.86 8.57 5.22
N LYS A 127 -2.53 9.72 5.29
CA LYS A 127 -1.91 11.00 5.00
C LYS A 127 -1.12 11.46 6.22
N PHE A 128 0.20 11.27 6.19
CA PHE A 128 1.14 11.72 7.24
C PHE A 128 1.35 13.26 7.26
N GLY A 129 0.25 14.01 7.28
CA GLY A 129 0.24 15.46 7.47
C GLY A 129 -0.39 15.79 8.81
N TYR A 130 0.42 16.15 9.80
CA TYR A 130 -0.10 16.71 11.05
C TYR A 130 -0.58 18.14 10.78
N LEU A 131 -1.76 18.49 11.30
CA LEU A 131 -2.26 19.86 11.24
C LEU A 131 -1.33 20.83 11.99
N ASP A 132 -0.72 20.33 13.06
CA ASP A 132 0.23 21.06 13.88
C ASP A 132 1.64 20.52 13.73
N VAL A 133 2.60 21.44 13.72
CA VAL A 133 4.01 21.09 13.84
C VAL A 133 4.23 20.50 15.23
N PHE A 134 4.88 19.34 15.31
CA PHE A 134 5.24 18.74 16.59
C PHE A 134 6.03 19.76 17.42
N SER A 135 5.48 20.09 18.60
CA SER A 135 6.17 20.87 19.62
C SER A 135 6.62 19.92 20.70
N ASP A 136 7.94 19.84 20.91
CA ASP A 136 8.49 19.08 22.02
C ASP A 136 8.01 19.67 23.35
N SER A 137 7.39 18.85 24.20
CA SER A 137 6.90 19.27 25.52
C SER A 137 8.04 19.45 26.52
N ASP A 138 9.14 18.71 26.34
CA ASP A 138 10.28 18.72 27.26
C ASP A 138 11.30 19.81 26.88
N GLY A 139 11.15 20.41 25.70
CA GLY A 139 11.98 21.52 25.22
C GLY A 139 13.43 21.11 24.94
N ASP A 140 14.36 22.04 25.10
CA ASP A 140 15.78 21.77 24.87
C ASP A 140 16.34 20.82 25.93
N LEU A 141 17.05 19.77 25.49
CA LEU A 141 17.68 18.81 26.39
C LEU A 141 18.71 19.51 27.30
N PRO A 142 18.61 19.38 28.64
CA PRO A 142 19.57 19.99 29.55
C PRO A 142 20.96 19.40 29.36
N LEU A 143 21.90 20.27 28.99
CA LEU A 143 23.29 19.87 28.72
C LEU A 143 24.12 19.82 30.00
N SER A 144 24.98 18.81 30.11
CA SER A 144 26.03 18.76 31.13
C SER A 144 27.11 19.83 30.91
N VAL A 145 27.92 20.12 31.94
CA VAL A 145 29.00 21.12 31.87
C VAL A 145 29.96 20.86 30.70
N LYS A 146 30.38 19.60 30.51
CA LYS A 146 31.25 19.18 29.40
C LYS A 146 30.63 19.36 28.02
N GLN A 147 29.30 19.19 27.92
CA GLN A 147 28.59 19.39 26.67
C GLN A 147 28.46 20.87 26.35
N LYS A 148 28.18 21.72 27.36
CA LYS A 148 28.09 23.18 27.18
C LYS A 148 29.37 23.80 26.63
N GLU A 149 30.54 23.31 27.02
CA GLU A 149 31.84 23.80 26.51
C GLU A 149 32.01 23.64 24.99
N ARG A 150 31.37 22.62 24.40
CA ARG A 150 31.48 22.32 22.96
C ARG A 150 30.18 22.55 22.19
N PHE A 151 29.14 22.99 22.87
CA PHE A 151 27.82 23.13 22.28
C PHE A 151 27.67 24.48 21.60
N ALA A 152 27.41 24.48 20.29
CA ALA A 152 27.22 25.70 19.52
C ALA A 152 25.78 26.23 19.60
N LYS A 153 24.80 25.45 19.13
CA LYS A 153 23.36 25.77 19.18
C LYS A 153 22.51 24.57 18.77
N TRP A 154 21.26 24.54 19.18
CA TRP A 154 20.26 23.63 18.62
C TRP A 154 19.87 24.12 17.23
N VAL A 155 20.02 23.28 16.20
CA VAL A 155 19.58 23.59 14.84
C VAL A 155 18.32 22.78 14.57
N SER A 156 17.17 23.46 14.58
CA SER A 156 15.90 22.88 14.14
C SER A 156 15.72 23.16 12.66
N GLY A 157 15.46 22.13 11.86
CA GLY A 157 15.17 22.25 10.42
C GLY A 157 13.78 22.80 10.12
N ARG A 158 13.43 24.00 10.64
CA ARG A 158 12.20 24.68 10.23
C ARG A 158 12.45 25.42 8.92
N PHE A 159 11.98 24.86 7.81
CA PHE A 159 11.78 25.64 6.58
C PHE A 159 10.61 26.59 6.82
N ARG A 160 10.91 27.89 6.96
CA ARG A 160 9.91 28.95 6.93
C ARG A 160 9.48 29.11 5.47
N VAL A 161 8.31 28.59 5.12
CA VAL A 161 7.67 28.92 3.84
C VAL A 161 7.29 30.40 3.93
N GLN A 162 7.88 31.23 3.07
CA GLN A 162 7.45 32.62 2.89
C GLN A 162 6.21 32.68 2.01
#